data_AF-A0A1Q3Z3H6-F1
#
_entry.id   AF-A0A1Q3Z3H6-F1
#
_cell.length_a   1.000
_cell.length_b   1.000
_cell.length_c   1.000
_cell.angle_alpha   90.00
_cell.angle_beta   90.00
_cell.angle_gamma   90.00
#
_symmetry.space_group_name_H-M   'P 1'
#
loop_
_entity.id
_entity.type
_entity.pdbx_description
1 polymer ?
#
loop_
_entity_poly.entity_id
_entity_poly.type
_entity_poly.pdbx_seq_one_letter_code
_entity_poly.pdbx_strand_id
1 'polypeptide(L)'
;MTSRVVIGMSGASGACLGLRVLEILSQAAGIETHLVVSKAGRQTLRHELGAHGLARAEALATVVHPVGAIGDTIASGSFATHGMIVAPCSIRTLSAISCCLSDNLLTRAADVHLKERRLLVLMVRESPLHLGHLRAMAAVTEMGAIVAPPALPFYQGPQTLEAMVDQMARRALALLQLDALPPAASWPGLASAAT
;
A
#
# COMPACT_ATOMS: atom_id res chain seq x y z
N MET A 1 -12.02 -8.21 17.71
CA MET A 1 -12.51 -8.48 16.34
C MET A 1 -11.31 -8.48 15.40
N THR A 2 -11.30 -9.32 14.37
CA THR A 2 -10.17 -9.38 13.42
C THR A 2 -10.37 -8.33 12.32
N SER A 3 -9.39 -7.43 12.13
CA SER A 3 -9.39 -6.45 11.04
C SER A 3 -8.76 -7.04 9.78
N ARG A 4 -9.51 -7.06 8.67
CA ARG A 4 -8.99 -7.54 7.38
C ARG A 4 -8.40 -6.40 6.57
N VAL A 5 -7.17 -6.57 6.09
CA VAL A 5 -6.46 -5.54 5.33
C VAL A 5 -6.01 -6.10 3.99
N VAL A 6 -6.37 -5.42 2.90
CA VAL A 6 -5.94 -5.80 1.54
C VAL A 6 -4.62 -5.13 1.20
N ILE A 7 -3.63 -5.91 0.76
CA ILE A 7 -2.32 -5.43 0.33
C ILE A 7 -2.18 -5.66 -1.17
N GLY A 8 -2.08 -4.58 -1.94
CA GLY A 8 -1.74 -4.62 -3.34
C GLY A 8 -0.26 -4.32 -3.57
N MET A 9 0.44 -5.15 -4.34
CA MET A 9 1.80 -4.85 -4.80
C MET A 9 1.82 -4.76 -6.32
N SER A 10 2.19 -3.60 -6.86
CA SER A 10 2.21 -3.35 -8.31
C SER A 10 3.60 -3.03 -8.84
N GLY A 11 3.74 -2.90 -10.16
CA GLY A 11 5.04 -2.80 -10.85
C GLY A 11 5.65 -1.41 -10.87
N ALA A 12 5.95 -0.84 -9.71
CA ALA A 12 6.83 0.33 -9.56
C ALA A 12 7.95 -0.03 -8.58
N SER A 13 9.13 0.62 -8.65
CA SER A 13 10.17 0.30 -7.66
C SER A 13 9.81 0.74 -6.26
N GLY A 14 10.50 0.14 -5.28
CA GLY A 14 10.17 0.24 -3.87
C GLY A 14 9.41 -0.98 -3.39
N ALA A 15 9.71 -2.17 -3.93
CA ALA A 15 9.08 -3.43 -3.49
C ALA A 15 9.30 -3.68 -1.99
N CYS A 16 10.38 -3.15 -1.41
CA CYS A 16 10.64 -3.17 0.03
C CYS A 16 9.55 -2.49 0.86
N LEU A 17 8.82 -1.50 0.32
CA LEU A 17 7.74 -0.81 1.03
C LEU A 17 6.57 -1.76 1.30
N GLY A 18 6.10 -2.48 0.28
CA GLY A 18 5.02 -3.45 0.43
C GLY A 18 5.42 -4.65 1.29
N LEU A 19 6.68 -5.10 1.14
CA LEU A 19 7.21 -6.15 2.01
C LEU A 19 7.23 -5.69 3.47
N ARG A 20 7.70 -4.47 3.74
CA ARG A 20 7.77 -3.94 5.11
C ARG A 20 6.38 -3.74 5.73
N VAL A 21 5.40 -3.32 4.93
CA VAL A 21 3.99 -3.27 5.33
C VAL A 21 3.50 -4.65 5.78
N LEU A 22 3.77 -5.71 5.00
CA LEU A 22 3.41 -7.08 5.37
C LEU A 22 4.12 -7.55 6.64
N GLU A 23 5.42 -7.28 6.78
CA GLU A 23 6.18 -7.63 7.99
C GLU A 23 5.56 -7.00 9.25
N ILE A 24 5.21 -5.71 9.21
CA ILE A 24 4.59 -5.02 10.35
C ILE A 24 3.22 -5.62 10.67
N LEU A 25 2.39 -5.86 9.65
CA LEU A 25 1.05 -6.42 9.85
C LEU A 25 1.08 -7.87 10.34
N SER A 26 2.03 -8.69 9.89
CA SER A 26 2.19 -10.09 10.34
C SER A 26 2.55 -10.21 11.82
N GLN A 27 3.11 -9.16 12.41
CA GLN A 27 3.49 -9.10 13.83
C GLN A 27 2.33 -8.62 14.72
N ALA A 28 1.27 -8.09 14.13
CA ALA A 28 0.14 -7.54 14.86
C ALA A 28 -0.95 -8.60 15.08
N ALA A 29 -1.38 -8.78 16.33
CA ALA A 29 -2.48 -9.68 16.66
C ALA A 29 -3.81 -9.12 16.12
N GLY A 30 -4.67 -10.02 15.63
CA GLY A 30 -6.01 -9.64 15.17
C GLY A 30 -6.06 -8.95 13.80
N ILE A 31 -5.00 -9.07 12.99
CA ILE A 31 -5.01 -8.64 11.59
C ILE A 31 -4.96 -9.86 10.66
N GLU A 32 -5.85 -9.89 9.68
CA GLU A 32 -5.85 -10.87 8.58
C GLU A 32 -5.51 -10.13 7.28
N THR A 33 -4.41 -10.50 6.62
CA THR A 33 -3.94 -9.81 5.42
C THR A 33 -4.31 -10.58 4.15
N HIS A 34 -4.78 -9.84 3.14
CA HIS A 34 -5.13 -10.37 1.82
C HIS A 34 -4.21 -9.75 0.76
N LEU A 35 -3.24 -10.53 0.28
CA LEU A 35 -2.24 -10.08 -0.69
C LEU A 35 -2.70 -10.32 -2.13
N VAL A 36 -2.56 -9.30 -2.98
CA VAL A 36 -2.59 -9.42 -4.44
C VAL A 36 -1.34 -8.76 -5.03
N VAL A 37 -0.63 -9.49 -5.89
CA VAL A 37 0.54 -8.99 -6.60
C VAL A 37 0.28 -8.98 -8.11
N SER A 38 0.44 -7.82 -8.75
CA SER A 38 0.30 -7.72 -10.21
C SER A 38 1.43 -8.44 -10.95
N LYS A 39 1.22 -8.76 -12.23
CA LYS A 39 2.26 -9.41 -13.06
C LYS A 39 3.58 -8.61 -13.06
N ALA A 40 3.49 -7.29 -13.21
CA ALA A 40 4.66 -6.40 -13.14
C ALA A 40 5.22 -6.31 -11.71
N GLY A 41 4.36 -6.31 -10.67
CA GLY A 41 4.79 -6.33 -9.27
C GLY A 41 5.63 -7.57 -8.93
N ARG A 42 5.28 -8.75 -9.48
CA ARG A 42 6.09 -9.98 -9.33
C ARG A 42 7.49 -9.81 -9.93
N GLN A 43 7.59 -9.11 -11.07
CA GLN A 43 8.90 -8.83 -11.71
C GLN A 43 9.74 -7.86 -10.87
N THR A 44 9.13 -6.78 -10.36
CA THR A 44 9.78 -5.81 -9.46
C THR A 44 10.28 -6.48 -8.19
N LEU A 45 9.45 -7.29 -7.52
CA LEU A 45 9.85 -8.05 -6.32
C LEU A 45 11.09 -8.91 -6.58
N ARG A 46 11.11 -9.63 -7.71
CA ARG A 46 12.25 -10.47 -8.09
C ARG A 46 13.51 -9.65 -8.39
N HIS A 47 13.34 -8.51 -9.05
CA HIS A 47 14.44 -7.64 -9.45
C HIS A 47 15.09 -6.95 -8.24
N GLU A 48 14.28 -6.43 -7.33
CA GLU A 48 14.76 -5.59 -6.22
C GLU A 48 15.09 -6.39 -4.95
N LEU A 49 14.36 -7.48 -4.69
CA LEU A 49 14.50 -8.27 -3.46
C LEU A 49 15.05 -9.68 -3.72
N GLY A 50 15.51 -9.94 -4.95
CA GLY A 50 16.09 -11.21 -5.38
C GLY A 50 15.06 -12.29 -5.71
N ALA A 51 15.55 -13.49 -6.07
CA ALA A 51 14.73 -14.62 -6.55
C ALA A 51 13.59 -15.02 -5.60
N HIS A 52 13.77 -14.79 -4.29
CA HIS A 52 12.80 -15.15 -3.25
C HIS A 52 11.89 -13.99 -2.82
N GLY A 53 12.00 -12.80 -3.43
CA GLY A 53 11.24 -11.61 -3.03
C GLY A 53 9.72 -11.84 -2.99
N LEU A 54 9.19 -12.50 -4.02
CA LEU A 54 7.77 -12.85 -4.08
C LEU A 54 7.38 -13.86 -2.98
N ALA A 55 8.14 -14.93 -2.83
CA ALA A 55 7.86 -15.97 -1.83
C ALA A 55 7.88 -15.40 -0.39
N ARG A 56 8.78 -14.45 -0.11
CA ARG A 56 8.80 -13.73 1.17
C ARG A 56 7.52 -12.93 1.41
N ALA A 57 7.03 -12.21 0.41
CA ALA A 57 5.78 -11.46 0.53
C ALA A 57 4.58 -12.40 0.72
N GLU A 58 4.51 -13.48 -0.06
CA GLU A 58 3.44 -14.48 0.03
C GLU A 58 3.44 -15.20 1.40
N ALA A 59 4.62 -15.50 1.97
CA ALA A 59 4.75 -16.15 3.28
C ALA A 59 4.35 -15.26 4.47
N LEU A 60 4.38 -13.93 4.32
CA LEU A 60 3.97 -12.98 5.36
C LEU A 60 2.45 -12.70 5.35
N ALA A 61 1.76 -13.01 4.25
CA ALA A 61 0.35 -12.77 4.10
C ALA A 61 -0.49 -13.91 4.68
N THR A 62 -1.66 -13.60 5.23
CA THR A 62 -2.61 -14.62 5.71
C THR A 62 -3.29 -15.33 4.55
N VAL A 63 -3.66 -14.58 3.51
CA VAL A 63 -4.29 -15.08 2.28
C VAL A 63 -3.59 -14.45 1.08
N VAL A 64 -3.26 -15.27 0.09
CA VAL A 64 -2.68 -14.82 -1.19
C VAL A 64 -3.67 -15.11 -2.30
N HIS A 65 -4.04 -14.06 -3.03
CA HIS A 65 -4.97 -14.14 -4.14
C HIS A 65 -4.25 -14.00 -5.49
N PRO A 66 -4.51 -14.90 -6.47
CA PRO A 66 -4.04 -14.71 -7.83
C PRO A 66 -4.64 -13.43 -8.45
N VAL A 67 -3.82 -12.64 -9.13
CA VAL A 67 -4.27 -11.36 -9.72
C VAL A 67 -5.41 -11.52 -10.75
N GLY A 68 -5.51 -12.69 -11.39
CA GLY A 68 -6.60 -12.99 -12.34
C GLY A 68 -7.88 -13.52 -11.70
N ALA A 69 -7.89 -13.80 -10.40
CA ALA A 69 -9.02 -14.43 -9.71
C ALA A 69 -10.11 -13.41 -9.33
N ILE A 70 -10.78 -12.81 -10.33
CA ILE A 70 -11.85 -11.80 -10.12
C ILE A 70 -13.00 -12.32 -9.26
N GLY A 71 -13.18 -13.63 -9.13
CA GLY A 71 -14.20 -14.25 -8.26
C GLY A 71 -13.84 -14.34 -6.78
N ASP A 72 -12.64 -13.92 -6.37
CA ASP A 72 -12.19 -14.05 -4.99
C ASP A 72 -12.87 -13.04 -4.05
N THR A 73 -12.80 -13.32 -2.74
CA THR A 73 -13.53 -12.61 -1.68
C THR A 73 -13.36 -11.09 -1.73
N ILE A 74 -12.13 -10.60 -1.94
CA ILE A 74 -11.81 -9.16 -1.98
C ILE A 74 -12.37 -8.43 -3.21
N ALA A 75 -12.98 -9.14 -4.18
CA ALA A 75 -13.68 -8.53 -5.31
C ALA A 75 -15.13 -8.13 -5.00
N SER A 76 -15.63 -8.44 -3.79
CA SER A 76 -16.99 -8.14 -3.35
C SER A 76 -17.01 -7.16 -2.18
N GLY A 77 -17.94 -6.20 -2.22
CA GLY A 77 -18.22 -5.30 -1.10
C GLY A 77 -18.85 -6.01 0.10
N SER A 78 -19.54 -7.13 -0.09
CA SER A 78 -20.10 -7.90 1.05
C SER A 78 -19.02 -8.55 1.92
N PHE A 79 -17.82 -8.75 1.38
CA PHE A 79 -16.66 -9.17 2.16
C PHE A 79 -16.09 -7.95 2.88
N ALA A 80 -16.38 -7.85 4.18
CA ALA A 80 -15.97 -6.72 5.00
C ALA A 80 -14.44 -6.67 5.18
N THR A 81 -13.83 -5.60 4.69
CA THR A 81 -12.42 -5.24 4.88
C THR A 81 -12.33 -3.91 5.60
N HIS A 82 -11.30 -3.74 6.43
CA HIS A 82 -11.01 -2.49 7.13
C HIS A 82 -10.47 -1.43 6.18
N GLY A 83 -9.58 -1.83 5.27
CA GLY A 83 -8.99 -0.95 4.28
C GLY A 83 -8.02 -1.67 3.35
N MET A 84 -7.50 -0.91 2.40
CA MET A 84 -6.54 -1.39 1.40
C MET A 84 -5.36 -0.44 1.28
N ILE A 85 -4.17 -1.01 1.10
CA ILE A 85 -2.96 -0.27 0.74
C ILE A 85 -2.33 -0.88 -0.51
N VAL A 86 -1.96 -0.04 -1.48
CA VAL A 86 -1.17 -0.45 -2.65
C VAL A 86 0.25 0.09 -2.51
N ALA A 87 1.20 -0.81 -2.23
CA ALA A 87 2.58 -0.48 -1.90
C ALA A 87 3.57 -1.43 -2.62
N PRO A 88 4.34 -0.95 -3.61
CA PRO A 88 4.20 0.33 -4.30
C PRO A 88 3.01 0.35 -5.27
N CYS A 89 2.52 1.55 -5.57
CA CYS A 89 1.49 1.81 -6.59
C CYS A 89 2.14 2.40 -7.85
N SER A 90 2.06 1.67 -8.96
CA SER A 90 2.51 2.11 -10.28
C SER A 90 1.52 3.06 -10.92
N ILE A 91 1.99 3.93 -11.82
CA ILE A 91 1.10 4.77 -12.63
C ILE A 91 0.06 3.94 -13.37
N ARG A 92 0.43 2.78 -13.94
CA ARG A 92 -0.53 1.89 -14.61
C ARG A 92 -1.68 1.49 -13.69
N THR A 93 -1.36 1.07 -12.47
CA THR A 93 -2.36 0.69 -11.47
C THR A 93 -3.19 1.89 -11.03
N LEU A 94 -2.56 3.04 -10.75
CA LEU A 94 -3.24 4.29 -10.43
C LEU A 94 -4.23 4.69 -11.53
N SER A 95 -3.79 4.71 -12.79
CA SER A 95 -4.63 5.06 -13.94
C SER A 95 -5.79 4.09 -14.12
N ALA A 96 -5.57 2.79 -13.91
CA ALA A 96 -6.64 1.81 -13.97
C ALA A 96 -7.70 2.03 -12.87
N ILE A 97 -7.27 2.42 -11.67
CA ILE A 97 -8.16 2.79 -10.56
C ILE A 97 -8.91 4.09 -10.88
N SER A 98 -8.22 5.12 -11.38
CA SER A 98 -8.86 6.40 -11.75
C SER A 98 -9.91 6.28 -12.85
N CYS A 99 -9.84 5.21 -13.64
CA CYS A 99 -10.79 4.94 -14.73
C CYS A 99 -11.76 3.79 -14.39
N CYS A 100 -11.80 3.32 -13.14
CA CYS A 100 -12.66 2.21 -12.70
C CYS A 100 -12.55 0.94 -13.57
N LEU A 101 -11.37 0.67 -14.18
CA LEU A 101 -11.24 -0.38 -15.18
C LEU A 101 -11.53 -1.78 -14.60
N SER A 102 -11.19 -2.01 -13.33
CA SER A 102 -11.40 -3.29 -12.64
C SER A 102 -10.93 -4.51 -13.44
N ASP A 103 -9.86 -4.35 -14.23
CA ASP A 103 -9.40 -5.32 -15.23
C ASP A 103 -8.65 -6.52 -14.64
N ASN A 104 -8.36 -6.47 -13.35
CA ASN A 104 -7.78 -7.54 -12.55
C ASN A 104 -8.19 -7.40 -11.07
N LEU A 105 -7.88 -8.40 -10.25
CA LEU A 105 -8.31 -8.45 -8.85
C LEU A 105 -7.77 -7.30 -8.00
N LEU A 106 -6.55 -6.82 -8.26
CA LEU A 106 -5.97 -5.69 -7.51
C LEU A 106 -6.80 -4.42 -7.72
N THR A 107 -7.04 -4.08 -8.99
CA THR A 107 -7.81 -2.88 -9.35
C THR A 107 -9.28 -3.03 -8.99
N ARG A 108 -9.82 -4.25 -9.05
CA ARG A 108 -11.20 -4.54 -8.62
C ARG A 108 -11.36 -4.38 -7.11
N ALA A 109 -10.42 -4.88 -6.31
CA ALA A 109 -10.44 -4.69 -4.87
C ALA A 109 -10.35 -3.20 -4.50
N ALA A 110 -9.52 -2.41 -5.20
CA ALA A 110 -9.45 -0.97 -5.00
C ALA A 110 -10.78 -0.26 -5.33
N ASP A 111 -11.42 -0.63 -6.44
CA ASP A 111 -12.75 -0.12 -6.81
C ASP A 111 -13.83 -0.49 -5.78
N VAL A 112 -13.76 -1.70 -5.21
CA VAL A 112 -14.60 -2.09 -4.06
C VAL A 112 -14.37 -1.19 -2.86
N HIS A 113 -13.12 -0.84 -2.53
CA HIS A 113 -12.86 0.06 -1.40
C HIS A 113 -13.44 1.45 -1.64
N LEU A 114 -13.31 1.99 -2.85
CA LEU A 114 -13.89 3.28 -3.21
C LEU A 114 -15.42 3.27 -3.13
N LYS A 115 -16.09 2.28 -3.74
CA LYS A 115 -17.57 2.22 -3.78
C LYS A 115 -18.19 1.97 -2.41
N GLU A 116 -17.52 1.19 -1.56
CA GLU A 116 -17.95 0.91 -0.18
C GLU A 116 -17.50 1.97 0.83
N ARG A 117 -16.87 3.07 0.36
CA ARG A 117 -16.34 4.16 1.20
C ARG A 117 -15.37 3.69 2.28
N ARG A 118 -14.53 2.71 1.94
CA ARG A 118 -13.45 2.19 2.78
C ARG A 118 -12.14 2.89 2.47
N LEU A 119 -11.23 2.87 3.43
CA LEU A 119 -9.91 3.48 3.28
C LEU A 119 -9.12 2.76 2.17
N LEU A 120 -8.62 3.54 1.21
CA LEU A 120 -7.72 3.10 0.16
C LEU A 120 -6.49 4.00 0.14
N VAL A 121 -5.32 3.46 0.45
CA VAL A 121 -4.04 4.18 0.45
C VAL A 121 -3.21 3.74 -0.76
N LEU A 122 -2.77 4.70 -1.56
CA LEU A 122 -2.00 4.46 -2.78
C LEU A 122 -0.59 5.05 -2.62
N MET A 123 0.42 4.19 -2.42
CA MET A 123 1.82 4.62 -2.35
C MET A 123 2.40 4.80 -3.76
N VAL A 124 1.96 5.85 -4.45
CA VAL A 124 2.34 6.10 -5.85
C VAL A 124 3.81 6.44 -5.97
N ARG A 125 4.56 5.67 -6.77
CA ARG A 125 6.01 5.87 -6.97
C ARG A 125 6.32 6.15 -8.43
N GLU A 126 6.53 7.42 -8.78
CA GLU A 126 7.02 7.83 -10.10
C GLU A 126 7.74 9.18 -10.05
N SER A 127 8.73 9.38 -10.91
CA SER A 127 9.35 10.70 -11.14
C SER A 127 10.13 10.73 -12.46
N PRO A 128 10.03 11.80 -13.27
CA PRO A 128 9.17 12.97 -13.10
C PRO A 128 7.69 12.66 -13.41
N LEU A 129 6.79 13.55 -12.99
CA LEU A 129 5.36 13.44 -13.27
C LEU A 129 4.98 14.33 -14.46
N HIS A 130 4.28 13.77 -15.44
CA HIS A 130 3.59 14.56 -16.45
C HIS A 130 2.12 14.79 -16.06
N LEU A 131 1.42 15.69 -16.75
CA LEU A 131 0.04 16.09 -16.42
C LEU A 131 -0.95 14.90 -16.34
N GLY A 132 -0.79 13.87 -17.18
CA GLY A 132 -1.61 12.65 -17.09
C GLY A 132 -1.52 11.94 -15.74
N HIS A 133 -0.32 11.85 -15.14
CA HIS A 133 -0.12 11.24 -13.82
C HIS A 133 -0.82 12.08 -12.74
N LEU A 134 -0.64 13.41 -12.79
CA LEU A 134 -1.25 14.33 -11.84
C LEU A 134 -2.77 14.31 -11.90
N ARG A 135 -3.36 14.24 -13.11
CA ARG A 135 -4.81 14.09 -13.29
C ARG A 135 -5.33 12.76 -12.73
N ALA A 136 -4.60 11.67 -12.91
CA ALA A 136 -4.97 10.38 -12.32
C ALA A 136 -4.89 10.41 -10.78
N MET A 137 -3.85 11.04 -10.22
CA MET A 137 -3.72 11.27 -8.77
C MET A 137 -4.88 12.12 -8.22
N ALA A 138 -5.24 13.20 -8.91
CA ALA A 138 -6.35 14.06 -8.53
C ALA A 138 -7.68 13.28 -8.57
N ALA A 139 -7.96 12.57 -9.66
CA ALA A 139 -9.21 11.81 -9.83
C ALA A 139 -9.42 10.77 -8.72
N VAL A 140 -8.41 9.96 -8.39
CA VAL A 140 -8.58 8.99 -7.29
C VAL A 140 -8.72 9.67 -5.92
N THR A 141 -8.10 10.83 -5.73
CA THR A 141 -8.26 11.62 -4.49
C THR A 141 -9.69 12.14 -4.37
N GLU A 142 -10.26 12.66 -5.47
CA GLU A 142 -11.65 13.10 -5.53
C GLU A 142 -12.65 11.95 -5.29
N MET A 143 -12.29 10.72 -5.68
CA MET A 143 -13.08 9.52 -5.39
C MET A 143 -13.00 9.07 -3.92
N GLY A 144 -12.02 9.55 -3.17
CA GLY A 144 -11.81 9.26 -1.75
C GLY A 144 -10.61 8.36 -1.43
N ALA A 145 -9.76 8.04 -2.41
CA ALA A 145 -8.47 7.41 -2.12
C ALA A 145 -7.48 8.41 -1.51
N ILE A 146 -6.53 7.91 -0.74
CA ILE A 146 -5.41 8.70 -0.21
C ILE A 146 -4.19 8.43 -1.07
N VAL A 147 -3.75 9.42 -1.85
CA VAL A 147 -2.47 9.37 -2.57
C VAL A 147 -1.36 9.71 -1.59
N ALA A 148 -0.54 8.72 -1.23
CA ALA A 148 0.52 8.83 -0.23
C ALA A 148 1.88 8.42 -0.83
N PRO A 149 2.50 9.22 -1.71
CA PRO A 149 3.79 8.89 -2.32
C PRO A 149 4.85 8.60 -1.24
N PRO A 150 5.80 7.68 -1.48
CA PRO A 150 6.87 7.37 -0.54
C PRO A 150 7.89 8.52 -0.51
N ALA A 151 7.58 9.57 0.26
CA ALA A 151 8.45 10.71 0.47
C ALA A 151 9.45 10.43 1.60
N LEU A 152 10.72 10.70 1.33
CA LEU A 152 11.81 10.46 2.27
C LEU A 152 11.66 11.33 3.54
N PRO A 153 11.63 10.73 4.73
CA PRO A 153 11.31 11.46 5.95
C PRO A 153 12.55 12.06 6.65
N PHE A 154 13.31 12.90 5.95
CA PHE A 154 14.58 13.44 6.49
C PHE A 154 14.44 14.23 7.79
N TYR A 155 13.26 14.75 8.10
CA TYR A 155 13.00 15.47 9.35
C TYR A 155 13.18 14.60 10.60
N GLN A 156 13.11 13.26 10.49
CA GLN A 156 13.40 12.36 11.62
C GLN A 156 14.87 11.93 11.70
N GLY A 157 15.74 12.44 10.83
CA GLY A 157 17.16 12.08 10.80
C GLY A 157 17.43 10.57 10.71
N PRO A 158 16.78 9.81 9.80
CA PRO A 158 16.98 8.37 9.69
C PRO A 158 18.43 8.05 9.33
N GLN A 159 19.01 7.06 10.01
CA GLN A 159 20.43 6.69 9.85
C GLN A 159 20.66 5.58 8.81
N THR A 160 19.60 4.83 8.47
CA THR A 160 19.69 3.71 7.51
C THR A 160 18.52 3.70 6.54
N LEU A 161 18.70 3.05 5.38
CA LEU A 161 17.64 2.88 4.39
C LEU A 161 16.46 2.10 4.97
N GLU A 162 16.74 1.08 5.78
CA GLU A 162 15.73 0.28 6.47
C GLU A 162 14.86 1.14 7.39
N ALA A 163 15.48 2.06 8.13
CA ALA A 163 14.75 3.01 8.99
C ALA A 163 13.84 3.94 8.15
N MET A 164 14.31 4.39 6.99
CA MET A 164 13.49 5.20 6.07
C MET A 164 12.29 4.40 5.53
N VAL A 165 12.52 3.16 5.11
CA VAL A 165 11.48 2.25 4.60
C VAL A 165 10.46 1.93 5.69
N ASP A 166 10.91 1.60 6.89
CA ASP A 166 10.05 1.34 8.05
C ASP A 166 9.16 2.54 8.36
N GLN A 167 9.75 3.74 8.39
CA GLN A 167 8.98 4.93 8.66
C GLN A 167 7.93 5.24 7.58
N MET A 168 8.30 5.10 6.29
CA MET A 168 7.34 5.28 5.18
C MET A 168 6.20 4.26 5.25
N ALA A 169 6.52 2.99 5.54
CA ALA A 169 5.51 1.94 5.71
C ALA A 169 4.57 2.23 6.89
N ARG A 170 5.12 2.62 8.06
CA ARG A 170 4.33 2.99 9.25
C ARG A 170 3.43 4.19 9.00
N ARG A 171 3.91 5.23 8.31
CA ARG A 171 3.08 6.39 7.95
C ARG A 171 1.91 5.99 7.04
N ALA A 172 2.15 5.10 6.08
CA ALA A 172 1.09 4.61 5.21
C ALA A 172 0.08 3.73 5.96
N LEU A 173 0.55 2.88 6.88
CA LEU A 173 -0.31 2.07 7.76
C LEU A 173 -1.14 2.91 8.72
N ALA A 174 -0.59 4.00 9.26
CA ALA A 174 -1.31 4.89 10.16
C ALA A 174 -2.55 5.51 9.50
N LEU A 175 -2.54 5.71 8.17
CA LEU A 175 -3.70 6.19 7.41
C LEU A 175 -4.86 5.20 7.40
N LEU A 176 -4.59 3.90 7.64
CA LEU A 176 -5.64 2.89 7.78
C LEU A 176 -6.32 2.93 9.15
N GLN A 177 -5.80 3.67 10.14
CA GLN A 177 -6.43 3.80 11.47
C GLN A 177 -6.74 2.45 12.12
N LEU A 178 -5.74 1.55 12.13
CA LEU A 178 -5.85 0.22 12.73
C LEU A 178 -5.47 0.30 14.21
N ASP A 179 -6.43 0.03 15.10
CA ASP A 179 -6.19 0.02 16.57
C ASP A 179 -5.13 -0.99 17.01
N ALA A 180 -4.97 -2.08 16.26
CA ALA A 180 -4.00 -3.14 16.55
C ALA A 180 -2.54 -2.73 16.31
N LEU A 181 -2.30 -1.58 15.67
CA LEU A 181 -0.95 -1.09 15.40
C LEU A 181 -0.57 0.02 16.40
N PRO A 182 0.69 0.04 16.87
CA PRO A 182 1.15 1.17 17.65
C PRO A 182 1.13 2.44 16.80
N PRO A 183 0.89 3.62 17.41
CA PRO A 183 0.92 4.88 16.68
C PRO A 183 2.29 5.08 16.03
N ALA A 184 2.30 5.68 14.84
CA ALA A 184 3.54 6.10 14.21
C ALA A 184 4.28 7.11 15.10
N ALA A 185 5.61 7.13 15.04
CA ALA A 185 6.42 8.07 15.81
C ALA A 185 5.96 9.52 15.54
N SER A 186 5.49 10.18 16.60
CA SER A 186 5.03 11.56 16.53
C SER A 186 6.23 12.51 16.39
N TRP A 187 6.07 13.57 15.61
CA TRP A 187 7.04 14.65 15.56
C TRP A 187 6.82 15.55 16.80
N PRO A 188 7.81 15.66 17.72
CA PRO A 188 7.64 16.43 18.96
C PRO A 188 7.71 17.95 18.74
N GLY A 189 7.88 18.42 17.51
CA GLY A 189 8.26 19.80 17.21
C GLY A 189 9.77 19.99 17.33
N LEU A 190 10.26 21.12 16.81
CA LEU A 190 11.60 21.59 17.18
C LEU A 190 11.48 22.16 18.58
N ALA A 191 12.21 21.60 19.55
CA ALA A 191 12.41 22.31 20.82
C ALA A 191 12.95 23.71 20.47
N SER A 192 12.34 24.77 21.02
CA SER A 192 12.90 26.12 20.89
C SER A 192 14.35 26.04 21.30
N ALA A 193 15.28 26.29 20.37
CA ALA A 193 16.67 26.47 20.74
C ALA A 193 16.66 27.61 21.76
N ALA A 194 16.92 27.28 23.03
CA ALA A 194 17.22 28.29 24.02
C ALA A 194 18.48 28.97 23.50
N THR A 195 18.29 30.20 23.00
CA THR A 195 19.35 31.13 22.59
C THR A 195 20.32 31.37 23.73
#